data_AF-A0A0H5Q442-F1
#
_entry.id   AF-A0A0H5Q442-F1
#
_cell.length_a   1.000
_cell.length_b   1.000
_cell.length_c   1.000
_cell.angle_alpha   90.00
_cell.angle_beta   90.00
_cell.angle_gamma   90.00
#
_symmetry.space_group_name_H-M   'P 1'
#
loop_
_entity.id
_entity.type
_entity.pdbx_description
1 polymer ?
#
loop_
_entity_poly.entity_id
_entity_poly.type
_entity_poly.pdbx_seq_one_letter_code
_entity_poly.pdbx_strand_id
1 'polypeptide(L)'
;MKGNMGKTDEHLRTMLRKVIWKQWKTPQKRAWGLRKLGIDNDLAELTSYCGDRYEWVVRKTCVVRVISKEILTRRGLVSCLDYYTVRHSLKTN
;
A
#
# COMPACT_ATOMS: atom_id res chain seq x y z
N MET A 1 8.19 -22.24 -2.46
CA MET A 1 8.67 -20.85 -2.21
C MET A 1 7.78 -19.76 -2.80
N LYS A 2 7.33 -19.84 -4.07
CA LYS A 2 6.48 -18.80 -4.71
C LYS A 2 5.29 -18.35 -3.86
N GLY A 3 4.51 -19.28 -3.32
CA GLY A 3 3.35 -18.96 -2.46
C GLY A 3 3.71 -18.20 -1.18
N ASN A 4 4.80 -18.56 -0.52
CA ASN A 4 5.27 -17.86 0.69
C ASN A 4 5.76 -16.44 0.35
N MET A 5 6.48 -16.27 -0.77
CA MET A 5 6.92 -14.95 -1.24
C MET A 5 5.73 -14.02 -1.54
N GLY A 6 4.65 -14.55 -2.13
CA GLY A 6 3.42 -13.78 -2.36
C GLY A 6 2.77 -13.30 -1.06
N LYS A 7 2.66 -14.18 -0.04
CA LYS A 7 2.13 -13.82 1.28
C LYS A 7 2.99 -12.75 1.97
N THR A 8 4.31 -12.91 1.92
CA THR A 8 5.25 -11.92 2.50
C THR A 8 5.15 -10.57 1.79
N ASP A 9 5.04 -10.54 0.46
CA ASP A 9 4.87 -9.31 -0.31
C ASP A 9 3.56 -8.57 0.04
N GLU A 10 2.44 -9.30 0.14
CA GLU A 10 1.16 -8.71 0.56
C GLU A 10 1.22 -8.15 1.98
N HIS A 11 1.85 -8.90 2.89
CA HIS A 11 2.05 -8.45 4.27
C HIS A 11 2.90 -7.18 4.32
N LEU A 12 4.02 -7.14 3.58
CA LEU A 12 4.90 -5.98 3.50
C LEU A 12 4.16 -4.73 2.99
N ARG A 13 3.38 -4.86 1.91
CA ARG A 13 2.57 -3.76 1.38
C ARG A 13 1.53 -3.28 2.39
N THR A 14 0.89 -4.20 3.11
CA THR A 14 -0.06 -3.85 4.17
C THR A 14 0.62 -3.06 5.30
N MET A 15 1.81 -3.48 5.73
CA MET A 15 2.58 -2.78 6.76
C MET A 15 3.04 -1.40 6.29
N LEU A 16 3.51 -1.26 5.04
CA LEU A 16 3.86 0.04 4.46
C LEU A 16 2.67 1.01 4.42
N ARG A 17 1.49 0.54 4.03
CA ARG A 17 0.27 1.37 4.08
C ARG A 17 -0.04 1.85 5.49
N LYS A 18 0.16 1.00 6.52
CA LYS A 18 -0.02 1.43 7.92
C LYS A 18 0.98 2.52 8.31
N VAL A 19 2.24 2.36 7.92
CA VAL A 19 3.29 3.35 8.19
C VAL A 19 2.93 4.68 7.52
N ILE A 20 2.53 4.67 6.25
CA ILE A 20 2.09 5.88 5.52
C ILE A 20 0.90 6.53 6.22
N TRP A 21 -0.11 5.74 6.62
CA TRP A 21 -1.27 6.27 7.34
C TRP A 21 -0.90 6.89 8.69
N LYS A 22 0.06 6.29 9.41
CA LYS A 22 0.59 6.84 10.68
C LYS A 22 1.40 8.12 10.47
N GLN A 23 2.16 8.21 9.38
CA GLN A 23 2.86 9.45 9.01
C GLN A 23 1.87 10.59 8.74
N TRP A 24 0.70 10.28 8.18
CA TRP A 24 -0.42 11.22 8.07
C TRP A 24 -1.18 11.34 9.39
N LYS A 25 -0.54 12.00 10.37
CA LYS A 25 -1.07 12.14 11.74
C LYS A 25 -2.43 12.86 11.81
N THR A 26 -2.61 13.95 11.06
CA THR A 26 -3.83 14.76 11.13
C THR A 26 -4.82 14.41 10.01
N PRO A 27 -6.14 14.53 10.23
CA PRO A 27 -7.15 14.32 9.18
C PRO A 27 -6.90 15.16 7.92
N GLN A 28 -6.47 16.42 8.10
CA GLN A 28 -6.11 17.31 6.98
C GLN A 28 -4.96 16.74 6.14
N LYS A 29 -3.90 16.20 6.78
CA LYS A 29 -2.78 15.55 6.06
C LYS A 29 -3.21 14.25 5.38
N ARG A 30 -4.11 13.48 5.99
CA ARG A 30 -4.68 12.26 5.38
C ARG A 30 -5.47 12.60 4.13
N ALA A 31 -6.40 13.55 4.23
CA ALA A 31 -7.19 14.01 3.10
C ALA A 31 -6.30 14.59 1.99
N TRP A 32 -5.32 15.43 2.34
CA TRP A 32 -4.36 15.96 1.38
C TRP A 32 -3.55 14.87 0.66
N GLY A 33 -3.05 13.87 1.40
CA GLY A 33 -2.31 12.74 0.84
C GLY A 33 -3.17 11.90 -0.10
N LEU A 34 -4.43 11.63 0.27
CA LEU A 34 -5.39 10.91 -0.57
C LEU A 34 -5.73 11.66 -1.86
N ARG A 35 -5.98 12.98 -1.77
CA ARG A 35 -6.25 13.84 -2.94
C ARG A 35 -5.05 13.89 -3.88
N LYS A 36 -3.83 13.96 -3.35
CA LYS A 36 -2.59 13.90 -4.16
C LYS A 36 -2.43 12.58 -4.90
N LEU A 37 -3.05 11.51 -4.41
CA LEU A 37 -3.06 10.20 -5.06
C LEU A 37 -4.28 10.00 -5.98
N GLY A 38 -5.06 11.06 -6.23
CA GLY A 38 -6.16 11.07 -7.19
C GLY A 38 -7.52 10.60 -6.66
N ILE A 39 -7.69 10.54 -5.33
CA ILE A 39 -9.01 10.29 -4.74
C ILE A 39 -9.86 11.55 -4.75
N ASP A 40 -11.14 11.36 -5.06
CA ASP A 40 -12.17 12.39 -4.97
C ASP A 40 -12.23 13.04 -3.58
N ASN A 41 -12.56 14.33 -3.54
CA ASN A 41 -12.50 15.12 -2.31
C ASN A 41 -13.40 14.57 -1.20
N ASP A 42 -14.61 14.13 -1.54
CA ASP A 42 -15.60 13.67 -0.56
C ASP A 42 -15.14 12.34 0.06
N LEU A 43 -14.66 11.44 -0.78
CA LEU A 43 -14.13 10.14 -0.33
C LEU A 43 -12.83 10.30 0.47
N ALA A 44 -11.96 11.24 0.10
CA ALA A 44 -10.75 11.55 0.84
C ALA A 44 -11.09 12.09 2.24
N GLU A 45 -12.08 12.96 2.34
CA GLU A 45 -12.53 13.55 3.59
C GLU A 45 -13.14 12.49 4.51
N LEU A 46 -14.10 11.69 4.02
CA LEU A 46 -14.70 10.59 4.77
C LEU A 46 -13.64 9.61 5.31
N THR A 47 -12.67 9.24 4.46
CA THR A 47 -11.61 8.30 4.84
C THR A 47 -10.65 8.91 5.88
N SER A 48 -10.43 10.23 5.85
CA SER A 48 -9.51 10.91 6.77
C SER A 48 -9.92 10.83 8.24
N TYR A 49 -11.24 10.76 8.49
CA TYR A 49 -11.84 10.65 9.82
C TYR A 49 -11.94 9.21 10.34
N CYS A 50 -11.46 8.21 9.59
CA CYS A 50 -11.46 6.82 10.04
C CYS A 50 -10.58 6.55 11.29
N GLY A 51 -9.71 7.50 11.65
CA GLY A 51 -8.99 7.51 12.92
C GLY A 51 -7.92 6.42 13.05
N ASP A 52 -7.88 5.78 14.22
CA ASP A 52 -6.89 4.76 14.62
C ASP A 52 -7.24 3.34 14.16
N ARG A 53 -8.22 3.18 13.27
CA ARG A 53 -8.59 1.89 12.68
C ARG A 53 -7.60 1.47 11.59
N TYR A 54 -6.30 1.46 11.89
CA TYR A 54 -5.20 1.28 10.94
C TYR A 54 -5.37 0.05 10.04
N GLU A 55 -5.63 -1.11 10.64
CA GLU A 55 -5.79 -2.39 9.90
C GLU A 55 -6.96 -2.32 8.91
N TRP A 56 -8.10 -1.81 9.39
CA TRP A 56 -9.31 -1.73 8.59
C TRP A 56 -9.15 -0.71 7.47
N VAL A 57 -8.57 0.46 7.76
CA VAL A 57 -8.31 1.51 6.77
C VAL A 57 -7.46 0.96 5.62
N VAL A 58 -6.31 0.35 5.93
CA VAL A 58 -5.38 -0.06 4.88
C VAL A 58 -5.82 -1.29 4.09
N ARG A 59 -6.80 -2.07 4.59
CA ARG A 59 -7.28 -3.30 3.93
C ARG A 59 -8.65 -3.16 3.28
N LYS A 60 -9.52 -2.30 3.81
CA LYS A 60 -10.96 -2.28 3.46
C LYS A 60 -11.43 -0.97 2.85
N THR A 61 -10.63 0.09 2.90
CA THR A 61 -11.02 1.40 2.33
C THR A 61 -10.36 1.67 0.98
N CYS A 62 -10.54 2.88 0.45
CA CYS A 62 -9.88 3.34 -0.77
C CYS A 62 -8.34 3.27 -0.68
N VAL A 63 -7.76 3.29 0.53
CA VAL A 63 -6.31 3.23 0.73
C VAL A 63 -5.66 2.01 0.08
N VAL A 64 -6.32 0.84 0.06
CA VAL A 64 -5.74 -0.37 -0.55
C VAL A 64 -5.65 -0.26 -2.07
N ARG A 65 -6.63 0.42 -2.68
CA ARG A 65 -6.74 0.66 -4.14
C ARG A 65 -5.77 1.74 -4.58
N VAL A 66 -5.64 2.78 -3.76
CA VAL A 66 -4.85 3.98 -4.06
C VAL A 66 -3.37 3.75 -3.79
N ILE A 67 -3.03 3.10 -2.68
CA ILE A 67 -1.66 2.69 -2.39
C ILE A 67 -1.48 1.28 -2.91
N SER A 68 -1.55 1.15 -4.23
CA SER A 68 -1.46 -0.12 -4.94
C SER A 68 -0.03 -0.64 -5.02
N LYS A 69 0.16 -1.87 -5.52
CA LYS A 69 1.50 -2.42 -5.77
C LYS A 69 2.25 -1.52 -6.77
N GLU A 70 1.58 -1.09 -7.83
CA GLU A 70 2.15 -0.28 -8.91
C GLU A 70 2.67 1.06 -8.40
N ILE A 71 1.90 1.75 -7.55
CA ILE A 71 2.32 3.04 -6.98
C ILE A 71 3.52 2.86 -6.05
N LEU A 72 3.51 1.83 -5.21
CA LEU A 72 4.64 1.54 -4.33
C LEU A 72 5.90 1.19 -5.12
N THR A 73 5.77 0.40 -6.19
CA THR A 73 6.89 0.02 -7.05
C THR A 73 7.44 1.22 -7.83
N ARG A 74 6.58 2.11 -8.35
CA ARG A 74 7.01 3.39 -8.96
C ARG A 74 7.78 4.28 -7.97
N ARG A 75 7.49 4.15 -6.66
CA ARG A 75 8.19 4.86 -5.57
C ARG A 75 9.42 4.10 -5.04
N GLY A 76 9.83 3.02 -5.70
CA GLY A 76 11.05 2.28 -5.38
C GLY A 76 10.85 0.99 -4.55
N LEU A 77 9.62 0.59 -4.24
CA LEU A 77 9.39 -0.70 -3.57
C LEU A 77 9.62 -1.87 -4.54
N VAL A 78 10.70 -2.62 -4.32
CA VAL A 78 10.94 -3.88 -5.03
C VAL A 78 10.02 -4.96 -4.47
N SER A 79 9.17 -5.54 -5.33
CA SER A 79 8.30 -6.64 -4.93
C SER A 79 9.12 -7.92 -4.71
N CYS A 80 8.96 -8.54 -3.56
CA CYS A 80 9.70 -9.76 -3.20
C CYS A 80 9.38 -10.91 -4.17
N LEU A 81 8.11 -11.02 -4.58
CA LEU A 81 7.67 -12.05 -5.50
C LEU A 81 8.25 -11.85 -6.91
N ASP A 82 8.23 -10.61 -7.41
CA ASP A 82 8.76 -10.29 -8.74
C ASP A 82 10.26 -10.56 -8.80
N TYR A 83 11.00 -10.09 -7.78
CA TYR A 83 12.42 -10.36 -7.64
C TYR A 83 12.74 -11.86 -7.61
N TYR A 84 12.01 -12.62 -6.80
CA TYR A 84 12.18 -14.07 -6.72
C TYR A 84 11.92 -14.75 -8.07
N THR A 85 10.86 -14.34 -8.77
CA THR A 85 10.46 -14.95 -10.05
C THR A 85 11.53 -14.75 -11.12
N VAL A 86 12.05 -13.52 -11.26
CA VAL A 86 13.12 -13.19 -12.21
C VAL A 86 14.39 -13.98 -11.90
N ARG A 87 14.80 -14.04 -10.63
CA ARG A 87 16.02 -14.77 -10.25
C ARG A 87 15.87 -16.28 -10.40
N HIS A 88 14.68 -16.81 -10.17
CA HIS A 88 14.42 -18.23 -10.32
C HIS A 88 14.40 -18.66 -11.78
N SER A 89 13.86 -17.84 -12.69
CA SER A 89 13.87 -18.18 -14.13
C SER A 89 15.27 -18.18 -14.73
N LEU A 90 16.17 -17.34 -14.22
CA LEU A 90 17.57 -17.27 -14.67
C LEU A 90 18.42 -18.48 -14.24
N LYS A 91 18.00 -19.23 -13.21
CA LYS A 91 18.71 -20.43 -12.74
C LYS A 91 18.30 -21.71 -13.48
N THR A 92 17.16 -21.67 -14.17
CA THR A 92 16.58 -22.83 -14.86
C THR A 92 16.94 -22.86 -16.36
N ASN A 93 17.71 -21.89 -16.83
CA ASN A 93 18.38 -21.88 -18.13
C ASN A 93 19.86 -22.21 -17.92
#